data_AF-A0AAD0QS21-F1
#
_entry.id   AF-A0AAD0QS21-F1
#
_cell.length_a   1.000
_cell.length_b   1.000
_cell.length_c   1.000
_cell.angle_alpha   90.00
_cell.angle_beta   90.00
_cell.angle_gamma   90.00
#
_symmetry.space_group_name_H-M   'P 1'
#
loop_
_entity.id
_entity.type
_entity.pdbx_description
1 polymer ?
#
loop_
_entity_poly.entity_id
_entity_poly.type
_entity_poly.pdbx_seq_one_letter_code
_entity_poly.pdbx_strand_id
1 'polypeptide(L)'
;MAELAHRHNIIDGVVHDKLYLPGLVKLRRLVDMGFFGRILSMRGEFGYWVWEGTDVPSQRPSWNYRKTDGGSMTTDMYPHWNYVIEGIIGQTRDVYSQTATHITKRVDEQGNIYNADTDDAAYAIFNVVTPSGDPVIVQMNSSWATRVFRDELLEFQIDGTHGSAVAGLFGCVCQPRGVTPPPPDLESRHP
;
A
#
# COMPACT_ATOMS: atom_id res chain seq x y z
N MET A 1 -7.26 -25.06 -5.31
CA MET A 1 -5.89 -25.43 -5.75
C MET A 1 -4.99 -25.74 -4.55
N ALA A 2 -4.81 -24.82 -3.59
CA ALA A 2 -4.01 -25.06 -2.38
C ALA A 2 -4.45 -26.32 -1.59
N GLU A 3 -5.75 -26.50 -1.33
CA GLU A 3 -6.25 -27.73 -0.68
C GLU A 3 -5.91 -29.00 -1.47
N LEU A 4 -5.90 -28.93 -2.80
CA LEU A 4 -5.56 -30.07 -3.66
C LEU A 4 -4.06 -30.39 -3.57
N ALA A 5 -3.20 -29.37 -3.62
CA ALA A 5 -1.76 -29.52 -3.43
C ALA A 5 -1.47 -30.15 -2.05
N HIS A 6 -2.13 -29.66 -1.00
CA HIS A 6 -2.03 -30.20 0.35
C HIS A 6 -2.46 -31.68 0.41
N ARG A 7 -3.62 -32.02 -0.17
CA ARG A 7 -4.11 -33.42 -0.23
C ARG A 7 -3.15 -34.35 -0.96
N HIS A 8 -2.39 -33.84 -1.91
CA HIS A 8 -1.43 -34.61 -2.69
C HIS A 8 0.03 -34.44 -2.22
N ASN A 9 0.26 -33.78 -1.08
CA ASN A 9 1.59 -33.51 -0.53
C ASN A 9 2.55 -32.86 -1.55
N ILE A 10 2.00 -31.96 -2.39
CA ILE A 10 2.73 -31.18 -3.36
C ILE A 10 3.13 -29.87 -2.70
N ILE A 11 4.40 -29.45 -2.88
CA ILE A 11 4.85 -28.13 -2.47
C ILE A 11 4.28 -27.10 -3.45
N ASP A 12 3.48 -26.17 -2.93
CA ASP A 12 3.00 -25.00 -3.65
C ASP A 12 3.52 -23.69 -3.01
N GLY A 13 3.54 -22.63 -3.81
CA GLY A 13 4.03 -21.33 -3.37
C GLY A 13 3.48 -20.20 -4.25
N VAL A 14 3.39 -19.01 -3.66
CA VAL A 14 2.97 -17.78 -4.33
C VAL A 14 4.06 -16.71 -4.15
N VAL A 15 4.18 -15.82 -5.13
CA VAL A 15 5.21 -14.77 -5.13
C VAL A 15 4.74 -13.61 -4.25
N HIS A 16 5.52 -13.27 -3.21
CA HIS A 16 5.32 -12.10 -2.35
C HIS A 16 6.44 -11.08 -2.57
N ASP A 17 6.54 -10.54 -3.78
CA ASP A 17 7.62 -9.66 -4.24
C ASP A 17 7.80 -8.41 -3.36
N LYS A 18 6.69 -7.77 -2.93
CA LYS A 18 6.75 -6.50 -2.21
C LYS A 18 7.49 -6.61 -0.87
N LEU A 19 7.43 -7.76 -0.18
CA LEU A 19 8.13 -7.94 1.10
C LEU A 19 9.66 -7.85 0.97
N TYR A 20 10.19 -8.06 -0.23
CA TYR A 20 11.62 -8.04 -0.51
C TYR A 20 12.11 -6.70 -1.07
N LEU A 21 11.23 -5.70 -1.17
CA LEU A 21 11.63 -4.33 -1.49
C LEU A 21 12.58 -3.80 -0.40
N PRO A 22 13.74 -3.22 -0.76
CA PRO A 22 14.72 -2.77 0.22
C PRO A 22 14.17 -1.83 1.30
N GLY A 23 13.21 -0.96 0.96
CA GLY A 23 12.54 -0.09 1.94
C GLY A 23 11.70 -0.88 2.94
N LEU A 24 10.94 -1.87 2.48
CA LEU A 24 10.09 -2.72 3.34
C LEU A 24 10.90 -3.69 4.20
N VAL A 25 12.03 -4.18 3.71
CA VAL A 25 12.97 -4.96 4.52
C VAL A 25 13.51 -4.13 5.68
N LYS A 26 13.86 -2.85 5.44
CA LYS A 26 14.29 -1.93 6.51
C LYS A 26 13.15 -1.62 7.48
N LEU A 27 11.94 -1.38 6.97
CA LEU A 27 10.77 -1.12 7.80
C LEU A 27 10.45 -2.30 8.73
N ARG A 28 10.43 -3.51 8.20
CA ARG A 28 10.28 -4.75 8.99
C ARG A 28 11.36 -4.89 10.04
N ARG A 29 12.62 -4.60 9.69
CA ARG A 29 13.73 -4.63 10.64
C ARG A 29 13.51 -3.69 11.83
N LEU A 30 12.95 -2.50 11.60
CA LEU A 30 12.59 -1.57 12.68
C LEU A 30 11.50 -2.15 13.59
N VAL A 31 10.50 -2.84 13.03
CA VAL A 31 9.48 -3.56 13.80
C VAL A 31 10.13 -4.66 14.66
N ASP A 32 10.93 -5.52 14.04
CA ASP A 32 11.59 -6.64 14.72
C ASP A 32 12.55 -6.19 15.84
N MET A 33 13.20 -5.03 15.66
CA MET A 33 14.07 -4.42 16.66
C MET A 33 13.33 -3.70 17.80
N GLY A 34 11.99 -3.61 17.74
CA GLY A 34 11.20 -2.90 18.73
C GLY A 34 11.38 -1.37 18.69
N PHE A 35 11.87 -0.81 17.58
CA PHE A 35 12.12 0.63 17.42
C PHE A 35 10.89 1.48 17.74
N PHE A 36 9.71 1.01 17.33
CA PHE A 36 8.44 1.72 17.50
C PHE A 36 7.90 1.68 18.94
N GLY A 37 8.43 0.80 19.80
CA GLY A 37 7.74 0.41 21.03
C GLY A 37 6.39 -0.22 20.68
N ARG A 38 5.29 0.32 21.19
CA ARG A 38 3.95 -0.03 20.70
C ARG A 38 3.63 0.70 19.39
N ILE A 39 3.29 -0.06 18.36
CA ILE A 39 2.79 0.48 17.08
C ILE A 39 1.40 1.08 17.29
N LEU A 40 1.14 2.26 16.75
CA LEU A 40 -0.11 3.00 16.90
C LEU A 40 -0.96 2.94 15.63
N SER A 41 -0.33 3.17 14.48
CA SER A 41 -1.01 3.18 13.17
C SER A 41 -0.01 2.95 12.04
N MET A 42 -0.56 2.57 10.89
CA MET A 42 0.16 2.53 9.63
C MET A 42 -0.65 3.26 8.56
N ARG A 43 0.04 4.02 7.70
CA ARG A 43 -0.55 4.67 6.53
C ARG A 43 0.21 4.22 5.30
N GLY A 44 -0.48 3.96 4.21
CA GLY A 44 0.14 3.64 2.95
C GLY A 44 -0.49 4.41 1.79
N GLU A 45 0.37 4.84 0.89
CA GLU A 45 0.02 5.59 -0.31
C GLU A 45 0.60 4.89 -1.52
N PHE A 46 -0.25 4.41 -2.42
CA PHE A 46 0.16 3.69 -3.61
C PHE A 46 -0.40 4.30 -4.88
N GLY A 47 0.46 4.36 -5.90
CA GLY A 47 0.07 4.52 -7.28
C GLY A 47 0.68 5.75 -7.94
N TYR A 48 0.15 6.10 -9.09
CA TYR A 48 0.64 7.16 -9.96
C TYR A 48 -0.36 7.40 -11.08
N TRP A 49 -0.18 8.45 -11.87
CA TRP A 49 -1.08 8.75 -12.97
C TRP A 49 -0.83 7.80 -14.13
N VAL A 50 -1.78 6.89 -14.38
CA VAL A 50 -1.78 6.08 -15.60
C VAL A 50 -2.57 6.81 -16.67
N TRP A 51 -1.86 7.21 -17.72
CA TRP A 51 -2.42 7.98 -18.82
C TRP A 51 -3.63 7.29 -19.46
N GLU A 52 -4.57 8.11 -19.88
CA GLU A 52 -5.83 7.69 -20.49
C GLU A 52 -5.63 7.13 -21.90
N GLY A 53 -4.48 7.39 -22.54
CA GLY A 53 -4.13 6.92 -23.88
C GLY A 53 -4.49 7.90 -25.00
N THR A 54 -5.05 9.08 -24.70
CA THR A 54 -5.43 10.08 -25.72
C THR A 54 -4.22 10.77 -26.33
N ASP A 55 -3.43 11.44 -25.50
CA ASP A 55 -2.27 12.23 -25.92
C ASP A 55 -0.94 11.54 -25.59
N VAL A 56 -0.95 10.76 -24.51
CA VAL A 56 0.18 9.97 -24.03
C VAL A 56 -0.26 8.52 -23.91
N PRO A 57 0.50 7.54 -24.46
CA PRO A 57 0.18 6.14 -24.31
C PRO A 57 0.10 5.71 -22.84
N SER A 58 -0.86 4.84 -22.53
CA SER A 58 -1.00 4.25 -21.19
C SER A 58 0.24 3.43 -20.82
N GLN A 59 0.73 3.59 -19.59
CA GLN A 59 1.83 2.80 -19.04
C GLN A 59 1.39 1.38 -18.63
N ARG A 60 0.07 1.14 -18.52
CA ARG A 60 -0.49 -0.15 -18.13
C ARG A 60 -1.38 -0.70 -19.24
N PRO A 61 -1.41 -2.03 -19.44
CA PRO A 61 -2.30 -2.64 -20.40
C PRO A 61 -3.77 -2.31 -20.13
N SER A 62 -4.56 -2.13 -21.19
CA SER A 62 -5.94 -1.68 -21.14
C SER A 62 -6.89 -2.65 -20.41
N TRP A 63 -6.54 -3.94 -20.36
CA TRP A 63 -7.29 -4.97 -19.65
C TRP A 63 -7.41 -4.70 -18.14
N ASN A 64 -6.44 -3.98 -17.55
CA ASN A 64 -6.50 -3.58 -16.13
C ASN A 64 -7.71 -2.71 -15.81
N TYR A 65 -8.33 -2.11 -16.82
CA TYR A 65 -9.45 -1.19 -16.71
C TYR A 65 -10.76 -1.79 -17.24
N ARG A 66 -10.79 -3.10 -17.54
CA ARG A 66 -11.97 -3.82 -18.03
C ARG A 66 -12.31 -4.99 -17.13
N LYS A 67 -13.54 -4.99 -16.60
CA LYS A 67 -14.04 -5.99 -15.67
C LYS A 67 -14.12 -7.39 -16.29
N THR A 68 -14.52 -7.48 -17.56
CA THR A 68 -14.59 -8.75 -18.30
C THR A 68 -13.24 -9.46 -18.40
N ASP A 69 -12.16 -8.68 -18.36
CA ASP A 69 -10.79 -9.16 -18.50
C ASP A 69 -10.11 -9.38 -17.14
N GLY A 70 -10.84 -9.19 -16.04
CA GLY A 70 -10.34 -9.34 -14.68
C GLY A 70 -9.59 -8.12 -14.13
N GLY A 71 -9.69 -6.96 -14.79
CA GLY A 71 -9.11 -5.72 -14.27
C GLY A 71 -9.83 -5.21 -13.03
N SER A 72 -9.07 -4.72 -12.04
CA SER A 72 -9.55 -3.98 -10.87
C SER A 72 -8.33 -3.56 -10.04
N MET A 73 -8.31 -2.31 -9.55
CA MET A 73 -7.31 -1.87 -8.58
C MET A 73 -7.32 -2.73 -7.32
N THR A 74 -8.50 -3.10 -6.85
CA THR A 74 -8.69 -3.87 -5.63
C THR A 74 -8.15 -5.30 -5.78
N THR A 75 -8.53 -6.01 -6.85
CA THR A 75 -8.07 -7.40 -7.04
C THR A 75 -6.59 -7.49 -7.37
N ASP A 76 -6.02 -6.44 -7.96
CA ASP A 76 -4.59 -6.31 -8.20
C ASP A 76 -3.84 -6.06 -6.88
N MET A 77 -4.22 -5.01 -6.14
CA MET A 77 -3.39 -4.50 -5.04
C MET A 77 -3.70 -5.09 -3.66
N TYR A 78 -4.92 -5.52 -3.38
CA TYR A 78 -5.27 -5.99 -2.01
C TYR A 78 -4.59 -7.32 -1.63
N PRO A 79 -4.35 -8.27 -2.55
CA PRO A 79 -3.50 -9.41 -2.25
C PRO A 79 -2.09 -8.99 -1.78
N HIS A 80 -1.52 -7.95 -2.40
CA HIS A 80 -0.24 -7.38 -1.96
C HIS A 80 -0.34 -6.75 -0.57
N TRP A 81 -1.39 -5.97 -0.31
CA TRP A 81 -1.58 -5.33 0.98
C TRP A 81 -1.80 -6.33 2.11
N ASN A 82 -2.50 -7.43 1.86
CA ASN A 82 -2.66 -8.47 2.86
C ASN A 82 -1.30 -9.01 3.32
N TYR A 83 -0.46 -9.52 2.42
CA TYR A 83 0.81 -10.11 2.85
C TYR A 83 1.83 -9.06 3.32
N VAL A 84 1.77 -7.82 2.84
CA VAL A 84 2.65 -6.73 3.30
C VAL A 84 2.30 -6.34 4.73
N ILE A 85 1.01 -6.13 5.03
CA ILE A 85 0.53 -5.79 6.37
C ILE A 85 0.85 -6.93 7.33
N GLU A 86 0.52 -8.17 6.97
CA GLU A 86 0.77 -9.35 7.82
C GLU A 86 2.26 -9.65 8.00
N GLY A 87 3.06 -9.44 6.96
CA GLY A 87 4.50 -9.66 7.01
C GLY A 87 5.29 -8.57 7.74
N ILE A 88 4.71 -7.39 7.97
CA ILE A 88 5.39 -6.25 8.62
C ILE A 88 4.84 -5.98 10.02
N ILE A 89 3.52 -5.90 10.21
CA ILE A 89 2.94 -5.42 11.47
C ILE A 89 2.03 -6.42 12.19
N GLY A 90 1.31 -7.30 11.47
CA GLY A 90 0.42 -8.27 12.11
C GLY A 90 -0.82 -8.66 11.31
N GLN A 91 -1.62 -9.55 11.90
CA GLN A 91 -2.74 -10.21 11.22
C GLN A 91 -3.90 -9.25 10.93
N THR A 92 -4.37 -9.22 9.69
CA THR A 92 -5.58 -8.48 9.30
C THR A 92 -6.82 -9.19 9.84
N ARG A 93 -7.73 -8.44 10.48
CA ARG A 93 -9.00 -8.96 11.01
C ARG A 93 -10.17 -8.65 10.09
N ASP A 94 -10.24 -7.41 9.65
CA ASP A 94 -11.29 -6.94 8.76
C ASP A 94 -10.80 -5.72 7.97
N VAL A 95 -11.54 -5.42 6.90
CA VAL A 95 -11.27 -4.31 5.99
C VAL A 95 -12.58 -3.63 5.61
N TYR A 96 -12.59 -2.31 5.72
CA TYR A 96 -13.53 -1.46 5.02
C TYR A 96 -12.84 -0.87 3.78
N SER A 97 -13.54 -0.86 2.64
CA SER A 97 -12.98 -0.36 1.38
C SER A 97 -14.03 0.36 0.56
N GLN A 98 -13.70 1.56 0.10
CA GLN A 98 -14.46 2.32 -0.88
C GLN A 98 -13.69 2.32 -2.20
N THR A 99 -14.29 1.77 -3.26
CA THR A 99 -13.71 1.80 -4.61
C THR A 99 -14.30 2.93 -5.45
N ALA A 100 -13.58 3.32 -6.50
CA ALA A 100 -14.01 4.32 -7.45
C ALA A 100 -13.46 4.01 -8.86
N THR A 101 -14.23 4.40 -9.88
CA THR A 101 -13.78 4.50 -11.27
C THR A 101 -13.74 5.98 -11.63
N HIS A 102 -12.57 6.61 -11.47
CA HIS A 102 -12.39 8.04 -11.71
C HIS A 102 -12.33 8.35 -13.21
N ILE A 103 -11.60 7.53 -13.97
CA ILE A 103 -11.48 7.69 -15.43
C ILE A 103 -12.36 6.67 -16.13
N THR A 104 -13.47 7.13 -16.73
CA THR A 104 -14.48 6.26 -17.35
C THR A 104 -14.24 5.96 -18.83
N LYS A 105 -13.34 6.70 -19.49
CA LYS A 105 -13.00 6.49 -20.91
C LYS A 105 -11.49 6.47 -21.08
N ARG A 106 -10.99 5.45 -21.77
CA ARG A 106 -9.57 5.25 -22.07
C ARG A 106 -9.39 4.81 -23.52
N VAL A 107 -8.16 4.84 -24.00
CA VAL A 107 -7.77 4.38 -25.33
C VAL A 107 -6.92 3.13 -25.17
N ASP A 108 -7.25 2.06 -25.90
CA ASP A 108 -6.51 0.81 -25.89
C ASP A 108 -5.20 0.91 -26.70
N GLU A 109 -4.43 -0.17 -26.68
CA GLU A 109 -3.14 -0.27 -27.38
C GLU A 109 -3.28 -0.25 -28.92
N GLN A 110 -4.50 -0.37 -29.46
CA GLN A 110 -4.82 -0.25 -30.88
C GLN A 110 -5.37 1.13 -31.26
N GLY A 111 -5.51 2.05 -30.29
CA GLY A 111 -6.05 3.39 -30.52
C GLY A 111 -7.58 3.48 -30.43
N ASN A 112 -8.28 2.43 -29.99
CA ASN A 112 -9.73 2.46 -29.85
C ASN A 112 -10.14 2.98 -28.47
N ILE A 113 -11.14 3.86 -28.46
CA ILE A 113 -11.75 4.33 -27.22
C ILE A 113 -12.63 3.21 -26.64
N TYR A 114 -12.48 2.94 -25.35
CA TYR A 114 -13.34 2.02 -24.59
C TYR A 114 -13.80 2.64 -23.26
N ASN A 115 -14.90 2.12 -22.73
CA ASN A 115 -15.37 2.48 -21.40
C ASN A 115 -14.63 1.65 -20.36
N ALA A 116 -13.96 2.30 -19.42
CA ALA A 116 -13.40 1.63 -18.26
C ALA A 116 -14.52 1.39 -17.24
N ASP A 117 -14.74 0.12 -16.88
CA ASP A 117 -15.88 -0.35 -16.09
C ASP A 117 -15.46 -1.05 -14.79
N THR A 118 -14.20 -0.86 -14.38
CA THR A 118 -13.63 -1.37 -13.14
C THR A 118 -13.02 -0.24 -12.30
N ASP A 119 -12.74 -0.52 -11.03
CA ASP A 119 -12.12 0.44 -10.13
C ASP A 119 -10.67 0.74 -10.53
N ASP A 120 -10.36 2.03 -10.67
CA ASP A 120 -9.00 2.55 -10.87
C ASP A 120 -8.44 3.22 -9.59
N ALA A 121 -9.26 3.28 -8.53
CA ALA A 121 -8.85 3.66 -7.20
C ALA A 121 -9.62 2.88 -6.11
N ALA A 122 -8.95 2.66 -4.99
CA ALA A 122 -9.51 2.06 -3.79
C ALA A 122 -8.95 2.74 -2.53
N TYR A 123 -9.82 2.98 -1.56
CA TYR A 123 -9.51 3.65 -0.29
C TYR A 123 -9.93 2.73 0.85
N ALA A 124 -8.95 2.23 1.61
CA ALA A 124 -9.14 1.15 2.57
C ALA A 124 -8.75 1.53 4.00
N ILE A 125 -9.46 0.93 4.96
CA ILE A 125 -9.09 0.90 6.37
C ILE A 125 -9.07 -0.57 6.80
N PHE A 126 -7.93 -1.05 7.29
CA PHE A 126 -7.76 -2.39 7.84
C PHE A 126 -7.64 -2.33 9.36
N ASN A 127 -8.34 -3.21 10.05
CA ASN A 127 -8.13 -3.48 11.47
C ASN A 127 -7.14 -4.64 11.59
N VAL A 128 -6.03 -4.39 12.28
CA VAL A 128 -4.89 -5.32 12.39
C VAL A 128 -4.60 -5.61 13.86
N VAL A 129 -4.18 -6.83 14.15
CA VAL A 129 -3.70 -7.23 15.47
C VAL A 129 -2.23 -7.63 15.35
N THR A 130 -1.36 -6.94 16.07
CA THR A 130 0.08 -7.24 16.10
C THR A 130 0.35 -8.61 16.75
N PRO A 131 1.54 -9.20 16.59
CA PRO A 131 1.93 -10.41 17.30
C PRO A 131 1.81 -10.31 18.84
N SER A 132 1.95 -9.09 19.38
CA SER A 132 1.79 -8.81 20.81
C SER A 132 0.33 -8.63 21.26
N GLY A 133 -0.63 -8.66 20.33
CA GLY A 133 -2.06 -8.51 20.61
C GLY A 133 -2.57 -7.06 20.56
N ASP A 134 -1.71 -6.09 20.25
CA ASP A 134 -2.12 -4.69 20.15
C ASP A 134 -2.95 -4.44 18.88
N PRO A 135 -4.06 -3.67 18.97
CA PRO A 135 -4.82 -3.25 17.81
C PRO A 135 -4.10 -2.11 17.06
N VAL A 136 -4.06 -2.19 15.74
CA VAL A 136 -3.46 -1.19 14.85
C VAL A 136 -4.43 -0.92 13.70
N ILE A 137 -4.64 0.36 13.40
CA ILE A 137 -5.39 0.79 12.22
C ILE A 137 -4.41 1.03 11.08
N VAL A 138 -4.67 0.40 9.93
CA VAL A 138 -3.95 0.67 8.68
C VAL A 138 -4.85 1.41 7.71
N GLN A 139 -4.41 2.55 7.22
CA GLN A 139 -5.07 3.27 6.13
C GLN A 139 -4.29 3.02 4.84
N MET A 140 -4.98 2.66 3.76
CA MET A 140 -4.35 2.37 2.49
C MET A 140 -5.08 3.04 1.34
N ASN A 141 -4.41 3.98 0.68
CA ASN A 141 -4.88 4.59 -0.55
C ASN A 141 -4.16 3.94 -1.74
N SER A 142 -4.91 3.54 -2.76
CA SER A 142 -4.38 2.98 -4.00
C SER A 142 -5.06 3.65 -5.18
N SER A 143 -4.32 4.31 -6.07
CA SER A 143 -4.91 5.00 -7.22
C SER A 143 -4.03 5.03 -8.47
N TRP A 144 -4.60 4.68 -9.62
CA TRP A 144 -4.02 4.93 -10.94
C TRP A 144 -4.38 6.33 -11.49
N ALA A 145 -5.10 7.12 -10.69
CA ALA A 145 -5.57 8.47 -11.01
C ALA A 145 -5.09 9.48 -9.95
N THR A 146 -3.85 9.29 -9.44
CA THR A 146 -3.22 10.19 -8.48
C THR A 146 -1.89 10.74 -9.00
N ARG A 147 -1.58 12.00 -8.69
CA ARG A 147 -0.28 12.61 -9.00
C ARG A 147 0.67 12.35 -7.84
N VAL A 148 1.92 12.03 -8.16
CA VAL A 148 2.94 11.72 -7.16
C VAL A 148 3.51 13.01 -6.59
N PHE A 149 3.22 13.27 -5.33
CA PHE A 149 3.90 14.29 -4.52
C PHE A 149 4.34 13.66 -3.20
N ARG A 150 5.34 12.79 -3.34
CA ARG A 150 5.97 11.97 -2.31
C ARG A 150 7.30 11.43 -2.86
N ASP A 151 8.14 10.81 -2.02
CA ASP A 151 9.50 10.41 -2.40
C ASP A 151 9.49 9.27 -3.42
N GLU A 152 8.55 8.32 -3.27
CA GLU A 152 8.50 7.10 -4.10
C GLU A 152 7.08 6.71 -4.51
N LEU A 153 6.92 5.80 -5.49
CA LEU A 153 5.62 5.36 -6.05
C LEU A 153 4.68 4.65 -5.05
N LEU A 154 5.27 4.12 -3.99
CA LEU A 154 4.64 3.48 -2.86
C LEU A 154 5.34 4.00 -1.62
N GLU A 155 4.58 4.41 -0.61
CA GLU A 155 5.11 4.75 0.70
C GLU A 155 4.27 4.11 1.79
N PHE A 156 4.95 3.68 2.85
CA PHE A 156 4.33 3.28 4.11
C PHE A 156 4.94 4.05 5.26
N GLN A 157 4.07 4.66 6.06
CA GLN A 157 4.44 5.25 7.35
C GLN A 157 3.93 4.36 8.48
N ILE A 158 4.80 4.05 9.44
CA ILE A 158 4.42 3.45 10.73
C ILE A 158 4.71 4.46 11.82
N ASP A 159 3.71 4.74 12.65
CA ASP A 159 3.85 5.58 13.84
C ASP A 159 3.80 4.70 15.09
N GLY A 160 4.79 4.86 15.95
CA GLY A 160 4.91 4.15 17.23
C GLY A 160 5.14 5.09 18.40
N THR A 161 5.00 4.57 19.60
CA THR A 161 5.25 5.31 20.86
C THR A 161 6.69 5.84 21.01
N HIS A 162 7.67 5.19 20.38
CA HIS A 162 9.10 5.50 20.50
C HIS A 162 9.73 6.07 19.22
N GLY A 163 8.98 6.15 18.13
CA GLY A 163 9.45 6.71 16.87
C GLY A 163 8.51 6.41 15.72
N SER A 164 8.80 7.04 14.59
CA SER A 164 8.08 6.83 13.33
C SER A 164 9.07 6.49 12.21
N ALA A 165 8.59 5.83 11.17
CA ALA A 165 9.37 5.58 9.97
C ALA A 165 8.51 5.70 8.72
N VAL A 166 9.10 6.17 7.63
CA VAL A 166 8.51 6.20 6.29
C VAL A 166 9.40 5.38 5.37
N ALA A 167 8.84 4.41 4.68
CA ALA A 167 9.55 3.53 3.77
C ALA A 167 8.91 3.51 2.38
N GLY A 168 9.74 3.62 1.35
CA GLY A 168 9.36 3.46 -0.04
C GLY A 168 9.74 2.09 -0.60
N LEU A 169 9.93 2.00 -1.92
CA LEU A 169 10.48 0.83 -2.58
C LEU A 169 11.95 0.63 -2.20
N PHE A 170 12.74 1.71 -2.11
CA PHE A 170 14.19 1.65 -1.89
C PHE A 170 14.63 2.22 -0.54
N GLY A 171 14.06 3.36 -0.15
CA GLY A 171 14.40 4.12 1.04
C GLY A 171 13.61 3.71 2.28
N CYS A 172 14.18 3.98 3.45
CA CYS A 172 13.45 4.02 4.70
C CYS A 172 14.12 5.06 5.62
N VAL A 173 13.36 6.05 6.03
CA VAL A 173 13.77 7.10 6.98
C VAL A 173 13.04 6.88 8.29
N CYS A 174 13.71 7.13 9.41
CA CYS A 174 13.13 6.97 10.74
C CYS A 174 13.44 8.17 11.63
N GLN A 175 12.49 8.49 12.50
CA GLN A 175 12.59 9.53 13.50
C GLN A 175 12.36 8.94 14.90
N PRO A 176 13.42 8.77 15.71
CA PRO A 176 13.28 8.40 17.12
C PRO A 176 12.54 9.49 17.91
N ARG A 177 11.85 9.10 18.99
CA ARG A 177 11.10 9.99 19.88
C ARG A 177 11.91 11.20 20.36
N GLY A 178 13.19 11.01 20.67
CA GLY A 178 14.05 12.05 21.26
C GLY A 178 14.37 13.21 20.31
N VAL A 179 14.15 13.04 19.01
CA VAL A 179 14.40 14.06 17.99
C VAL A 179 13.12 14.59 17.35
N THR A 180 11.95 14.20 17.88
CA THR A 180 10.66 14.72 17.39
C THR A 180 10.56 16.21 17.70
N PRO A 181 10.41 17.09 16.70
CA PRO A 181 10.37 18.53 16.92
C PRO A 181 9.09 18.94 17.65
N PRO A 182 9.12 20.04 18.43
CA PRO A 182 7.89 20.68 18.87
C PRO A 182 7.10 21.19 17.67
N PRO A 183 5.77 21.39 17.81
CA PRO A 183 5.01 22.06 16.77
C PRO A 183 5.57 23.48 16.54
N PRO A 184 5.58 23.98 15.29
CA PRO A 184 6.22 25.25 14.93
C PRO A 184 5.76 26.45 15.78
N ASP A 185 4.49 26.46 16.19
CA ASP A 185 3.88 27.57 16.94
C ASP A 185 4.25 27.62 18.44
N LEU A 186 4.99 26.63 18.95
CA LEU A 186 5.47 26.61 20.34
C LEU A 186 6.90 27.14 20.49
N GLU A 187 7.70 27.20 19.42
CA GLU A 187 9.05 27.77 19.48
C GLU A 187 9.04 29.29 19.67
N SER A 188 7.97 29.98 19.28
CA SER A 188 7.83 31.44 19.44
C SER A 188 7.27 31.89 20.81
N ARG A 189 7.03 30.96 21.75
CA ARG A 189 6.33 31.24 23.03
C ARG A 189 7.19 31.15 24.29
N HIS A 190 8.51 31.19 24.16
CA HIS A 190 9.39 31.33 25.33
C HIS A 190 10.43 32.46 25.11
N PRO A 191 10.42 33.51 25.96
CA PRO A 191 11.46 34.55 25.98
C PRO A 191 12.79 34.04 26.56
#